data_AF-A0A7L4Q2C2-F1
#
_entry.id   AF-A0A7L4Q2C2-F1
#
_cell.length_a   1.000
_cell.length_b   1.000
_cell.length_c   1.000
_cell.angle_alpha   90.00
_cell.angle_beta   90.00
_cell.angle_gamma   90.00
#
_symmetry.space_group_name_H-M   'P 1'
#
loop_
_entity.id
_entity.type
_entity.pdbx_description
1 polymer ?
#
loop_
_entity_poly.entity_id
_entity_poly.type
_entity_poly.pdbx_seq_one_letter_code
_entity_poly.pdbx_strand_id
1 'polypeptide(L)' 'MLQTLVQAGFSAVEGKEFTMLDACPHCGGEITGYDRKRRKFVTLIEDGSGRDIHVSVRRFQCLGCGAVVAA' A
#
# COMPACT_ATOMS: atom_id res chain seq x y z
N MET A 1 -7.41 11.20 23.85
CA MET A 1 -6.87 9.82 23.90
C MET A 1 -7.20 8.97 22.66
N LEU A 2 -8.18 9.32 21.80
CA LEU A 2 -8.40 8.58 20.54
C LEU A 2 -7.40 8.95 19.44
N GLN A 3 -7.11 10.25 19.27
CA GLN A 3 -6.18 10.73 18.24
C GLN A 3 -4.81 10.06 18.33
N THR A 4 -4.25 9.97 19.53
CA THR A 4 -2.96 9.32 19.78
C THR A 4 -2.97 7.84 19.41
N LEU A 5 -4.06 7.12 19.67
CA LEU A 5 -4.21 5.71 19.27
C LEU A 5 -4.26 5.56 17.74
N VAL A 6 -4.99 6.45 17.06
CA VAL A 6 -5.07 6.47 15.59
C VAL A 6 -3.72 6.80 14.98
N GLN A 7 -3.01 7.81 15.49
CA GLN A 7 -1.66 8.19 15.04
C GLN A 7 -0.64 7.07 15.27
N ALA A 8 -0.70 6.39 16.42
CA ALA A 8 0.13 5.23 16.70
C ALA A 8 -0.15 4.08 15.74
N GLY A 9 -1.43 3.81 15.43
CA GLY A 9 -1.83 2.80 14.45
C GLY A 9 -1.30 3.08 13.05
N PHE A 10 -1.37 4.33 12.60
CA PHE A 10 -0.75 4.72 11.32
C PHE A 10 0.78 4.64 11.35
N SER A 11 1.40 5.11 12.43
CA SER A 11 2.86 5.04 12.59
C SER A 11 3.38 3.60 12.57
N ALA A 12 2.60 2.65 13.09
CA ALA A 12 2.94 1.23 13.11
C ALA A 12 2.99 0.58 11.71
N VAL A 13 2.44 1.23 10.67
CA VAL A 13 2.50 0.71 9.30
C VAL A 13 3.62 1.31 8.44
N GLU A 14 4.45 2.20 9.00
CA GLU A 14 5.63 2.70 8.29
C GLU A 14 6.52 1.54 7.83
N GLY A 15 6.85 1.53 6.53
CA GLY A 15 7.67 0.48 5.92
C GLY A 15 6.97 -0.87 5.75
N LYS A 16 5.69 -1.00 6.12
CA LYS A 16 4.94 -2.25 5.95
C LYS A 16 4.86 -2.64 4.47
N GLU A 17 5.00 -3.93 4.20
CA GLU A 17 4.85 -4.49 2.87
C GLU A 17 3.45 -5.09 2.66
N PHE A 18 2.79 -4.67 1.58
CA PHE A 18 1.57 -5.29 1.08
C PHE A 18 1.94 -6.18 -0.10
N THR A 19 1.76 -7.49 0.06
CA THR A 19 2.35 -8.49 -0.84
C THR A 19 1.37 -9.52 -1.38
N MET A 20 0.10 -9.45 -0.98
CA MET A 20 -0.92 -10.44 -1.29
C MET A 20 -2.00 -9.83 -2.18
N LEU A 21 -2.26 -10.50 -3.29
CA LEU A 21 -3.37 -10.24 -4.20
C LEU A 21 -3.74 -11.60 -4.80
N ASP A 22 -5.01 -11.97 -4.82
CA ASP A 22 -5.41 -13.33 -5.23
C ASP A 22 -5.60 -13.44 -6.75
N ALA A 23 -6.18 -12.41 -7.35
CA ALA A 23 -6.46 -12.35 -8.78
C ALA A 23 -6.48 -10.91 -9.29
N CYS A 24 -6.48 -10.74 -10.61
CA CYS A 24 -6.58 -9.41 -11.20
C CYS A 24 -7.92 -8.75 -10.83
N PRO A 25 -7.93 -7.58 -10.17
CA PRO A 25 -9.17 -6.89 -9.79
C PRO A 25 -9.97 -6.38 -10.99
N HIS A 26 -9.37 -6.32 -12.18
CA HIS A 26 -10.04 -5.84 -13.39
C HIS A 26 -10.74 -6.95 -14.19
N CYS A 27 -10.19 -8.16 -14.21
CA CYS A 27 -10.71 -9.24 -15.06
C CYS A 27 -10.79 -10.61 -14.39
N GLY A 28 -10.35 -10.75 -13.13
CA GLY A 28 -10.26 -12.04 -12.42
C GLY A 28 -9.14 -12.97 -12.91
N GLY A 29 -8.34 -12.55 -13.88
CA GLY A 29 -7.25 -13.37 -14.44
C GLY A 29 -6.07 -13.56 -13.49
N GLU A 30 -5.25 -14.58 -13.80
CA GLU A 30 -4.02 -14.90 -13.07
C GLU A 30 -3.04 -13.73 -13.09
N ILE A 31 -2.30 -13.58 -12.01
CA ILE A 31 -1.34 -12.51 -11.80
C ILE A 31 0.06 -13.06 -11.53
N THR A 32 1.07 -12.38 -12.06
CA THR A 32 2.48 -12.69 -11.79
C THR A 32 3.17 -11.51 -11.12
N GLY A 33 4.22 -11.78 -10.34
CA GLY A 33 5.00 -10.73 -9.68
C GLY A 33 5.62 -9.77 -10.71
N TYR A 34 5.47 -8.47 -10.49
CA TYR A 34 6.03 -7.44 -11.37
C TYR A 34 7.17 -6.69 -10.69
N ASP A 35 6.88 -5.84 -9.71
CA ASP A 35 7.88 -5.12 -8.93
C ASP A 35 7.37 -4.74 -7.54
N ARG A 36 8.12 -3.92 -6.81
CA ARG A 36 7.69 -3.28 -5.56
C ARG A 36 7.78 -1.77 -5.72
N LYS A 37 6.80 -1.05 -5.19
CA LYS A 37 6.77 0.41 -5.25
C LYS A 37 6.50 1.00 -3.87
N ARG A 38 7.35 1.95 -3.47
CA ARG A 38 7.09 2.79 -2.31
C ARG A 38 5.91 3.72 -2.60
N ARG A 39 4.93 3.74 -1.70
CA ARG A 39 3.72 4.58 -1.78
C ARG A 39 3.55 5.36 -0.49
N LYS A 40 3.16 6.63 -0.63
CA LYS A 40 2.66 7.41 0.51
C LYS A 40 1.33 6.82 0.95
N PHE A 41 1.22 6.47 2.22
CA PHE A 41 0.02 5.91 2.82
C PHE A 41 -0.83 6.99 3.47
N VAL A 42 -0.23 7.82 4.31
CA VAL A 42 -0.91 8.91 5.01
C VAL A 42 0.07 10.04 5.33
N THR A 43 -0.42 11.27 5.47
CA THR A 43 0.31 12.36 6.14
C THR A 43 -0.25 12.52 7.54
N LEU A 44 0.57 12.37 8.57
CA LEU A 44 0.20 12.77 9.93
C LEU A 44 0.50 14.26 10.12
N ILE A 45 -0.46 15.00 10.66
CA ILE A 45 -0.28 16.41 10.99
C ILE A 45 -0.19 16.53 12.51
N GLU A 46 0.96 16.98 13.00
CA GLU A 46 1.25 17.18 14.43
C GLU A 46 1.84 18.58 14.60
N ASP A 47 1.18 19.41 15.41
CA ASP A 47 1.61 20.79 15.74
C ASP A 47 1.96 21.65 14.51
N GLY A 48 1.18 21.48 13.42
CA GLY A 48 1.38 22.21 12.15
C GLY A 48 2.50 21.65 11.26
N SER A 49 3.21 20.61 11.71
CA SER A 49 4.20 19.88 10.93
C SER A 49 3.60 18.60 10.33
N GLY A 50 3.93 18.32 9.07
CA GLY A 50 3.48 17.13 8.37
C GLY A 50 4.55 16.05 8.35
N ARG A 51 4.19 14.82 8.74
CA ARG A 51 5.03 13.63 8.59
C ARG A 51 4.36 12.63 7.65
N ASP A 52 5.04 12.34 6.54
CA ASP A 52 4.56 11.35 5.58
C ASP A 52 4.92 9.94 6.00
N ILE A 53 3.90 9.08 6.07
CA ILE A 53 4.06 7.65 6.28
C ILE A 53 4.05 6.93 4.96
N HIS A 54 5.02 6.05 4.76
CA HIS A 54 5.20 5.30 3.53
C HIS A 54 5.06 3.79 3.75
N VAL A 55 4.55 3.11 2.74
CA VAL A 55 4.44 1.65 2.66
C VAL A 55 5.07 1.14 1.37
N SER A 56 5.38 -0.15 1.32
CA SER A 56 5.83 -0.84 0.12
C SER A 56 4.69 -1.69 -0.42
N VAL A 57 4.26 -1.46 -1.66
CA VAL A 57 3.25 -2.32 -2.30
C VAL A 57 3.91 -3.16 -3.37
N ARG A 58 3.73 -4.48 -3.31
CA ARG A 58 4.04 -5.38 -4.41
C ARG A 58 3.03 -5.12 -5.52
N ARG A 59 3.53 -4.95 -6.74
CA ARG A 59 2.70 -4.90 -7.93
C ARG A 59 2.80 -6.21 -8.69
N PHE A 60 1.73 -6.50 -9.39
CA PHE A 60 1.56 -7.68 -10.18
C PHE A 60 1.12 -7.31 -11.59
N GLN A 61 1.54 -8.09 -12.57
CA GLN A 61 1.05 -7.99 -13.92
C GLN A 61 0.01 -9.10 -14.16
N CYS A 62 -1.15 -8.73 -14.67
CA CYS A 62 -2.17 -9.69 -15.07
C CYS A 62 -1.77 -10.36 -16.39
N LEU A 63 -1.83 -11.69 -16.44
CA LEU A 63 -1.54 -12.47 -17.65
C LEU A 63 -2.69 -12.45 -18.67
N GLY A 64 -3.91 -12.13 -18.24
CA GLY A 64 -5.09 -12.06 -19.10
C GLY A 64 -5.27 -10.70 -19.79
N CYS A 65 -5.25 -9.61 -19.02
CA CYS A 65 -5.52 -8.26 -19.56
C CYS A 65 -4.29 -7.34 -19.62
N GLY A 66 -3.12 -7.78 -19.13
CA GLY A 66 -1.89 -6.99 -19.14
C GLY A 66 -1.83 -5.85 -18.11
N ALA A 67 -2.88 -5.64 -17.32
CA ALA A 67 -2.92 -4.58 -16.31
C ALA A 67 -1.85 -4.79 -15.23
N VAL A 68 -1.23 -3.70 -14.77
CA VAL A 68 -0.34 -3.68 -13.60
C VAL A 68 -1.13 -3.19 -12.39
N VAL A 69 -1.30 -4.06 -11.41
CA VAL A 69 -2.15 -3.85 -10.22
C VAL A 69 -1.31 -3.98 -8.95
N ALA A 70 -1.71 -3.31 -7.88
CA ALA A 70 -1.03 -3.41 -6.58
C ALA A 70 -1.80 -4.37 -5.65
N ALA A 71 -1.06 -5.05 -4.76
CA ALA A 71 -1.63 -5.64 -3.55
C ALA A 71 -2.21 -4.59 -2.62
#